data_AF-A0A7C5LGY5-F1
#
_entry.id   AF-A0A7C5LGY5-F1
#
_cell.length_a   1.000
_cell.length_b   1.000
_cell.length_c   1.000
_cell.angle_alpha   90.00
_cell.angle_beta   90.00
_cell.angle_gamma   90.00
#
_symmetry.space_group_name_H-M   'P 1'
#
loop_
_entity.id
_entity.type
_entity.pdbx_description
1 polymer ?
#
loop_
_entity_poly.entity_id
_entity_poly.type
_entity_poly.pdbx_seq_one_letter_code
_entity_poly.pdbx_strand_id
1 'polypeptide(L)'
;MFIIIGFLIGFFAAVPVGPVNIYIISQTLKRDFFHGMLAGLTTAFLDMTYCLVALVGFFHISLNIPGQSSWLKLAAGLVLLFLGLKLFHDSKVFKFNGREKSSNIKTARPLFGVIALYVSNPSLYAFWIATAGAATAHGLLKEGFWPAVFFALSCGAGAMVWYFFLVRIVSHYQAKIQEKTFKKMLFALGLFLVGFAIFTLVTAISQKF
;
A
#
# COMPACT_ATOMS: atom_id res chain seq x y z
N MET A 1 -7.50 -18.17 7.86
CA MET A 1 -8.00 -16.80 8.12
C MET A 1 -7.06 -15.71 7.60
N PHE A 2 -5.74 -15.81 7.85
CA PHE A 2 -4.74 -14.80 7.43
C PHE A 2 -4.66 -14.54 5.91
N ILE A 3 -5.00 -15.52 5.05
CA ILE A 3 -5.02 -15.35 3.59
C ILE A 3 -6.07 -14.32 3.15
N ILE A 4 -7.28 -14.37 3.74
CA ILE A 4 -8.35 -13.42 3.41
C ILE A 4 -7.98 -12.02 3.91
N ILE A 5 -7.41 -11.94 5.12
CA ILE A 5 -6.95 -10.68 5.70
C ILE A 5 -5.83 -10.07 4.86
N GLY A 6 -4.83 -10.87 4.45
CA GLY A 6 -3.75 -10.41 3.58
C GLY A 6 -4.27 -9.96 2.21
N PHE A 7 -5.20 -10.70 1.61
CA PHE A 7 -5.86 -10.26 0.37
C PHE A 7 -6.54 -8.90 0.51
N LEU A 8 -7.34 -8.70 1.56
CA LEU A 8 -8.01 -7.42 1.79
C LEU A 8 -7.01 -6.29 2.07
N ILE A 9 -5.99 -6.54 2.89
CA ILE A 9 -4.94 -5.56 3.17
C ILE A 9 -4.22 -5.17 1.88
N GLY A 10 -3.80 -6.13 1.07
CA GLY A 10 -3.14 -5.86 -0.20
C GLY A 10 -4.03 -5.12 -1.20
N PHE A 11 -5.31 -5.48 -1.28
CA PHE A 11 -6.28 -4.78 -2.12
C PHE A 11 -6.41 -3.32 -1.68
N PHE A 12 -6.69 -3.06 -0.40
CA PHE A 12 -6.86 -1.70 0.11
C PHE A 12 -5.55 -0.89 0.12
N ALA A 13 -4.40 -1.53 0.34
CA ALA A 13 -3.09 -0.92 0.26
C ALA A 13 -2.79 -0.34 -1.12
N ALA A 14 -3.30 -0.97 -2.18
CA ALA A 14 -3.09 -0.57 -3.56
C ALA A 14 -4.05 0.54 -4.04
N VAL A 15 -5.19 0.73 -3.36
CA VAL A 15 -6.19 1.78 -3.67
C VAL A 15 -5.66 3.22 -3.60
N PRO A 16 -4.91 3.67 -2.57
CA PRO A 16 -4.55 5.07 -2.41
C PRO A 16 -3.76 5.60 -3.61
N VAL A 17 -4.16 6.78 -4.05
CA VAL A 17 -3.67 7.40 -5.29
C VAL A 17 -2.34 8.09 -5.00
N GLY A 18 -1.26 7.30 -4.93
CA GLY A 18 0.10 7.81 -4.82
C GLY A 18 0.78 8.07 -6.18
N PRO A 19 2.04 8.51 -6.18
CA PRO A 19 2.83 8.72 -7.40
C PRO A 19 2.86 7.49 -8.32
N VAL A 20 2.86 6.28 -7.73
CA VAL A 20 2.85 5.01 -8.47
C VAL A 20 1.51 4.80 -9.19
N ASN A 21 0.37 5.01 -8.54
CA ASN A 21 -0.95 4.89 -9.18
C ASN A 21 -1.14 5.94 -10.28
N ILE A 22 -0.69 7.17 -10.05
CA ILE A 22 -0.71 8.23 -11.08
C ILE A 22 0.16 7.83 -12.27
N TYR A 23 1.33 7.24 -12.03
CA TYR A 23 2.19 6.73 -13.08
C TYR A 23 1.52 5.59 -13.86
N ILE A 24 0.91 4.62 -13.18
CA ILE A 24 0.14 3.53 -13.84
C ILE A 24 -0.96 4.11 -14.72
N ILE A 25 -1.77 5.03 -14.18
CA ILE A 25 -2.83 5.73 -14.92
C ILE A 25 -2.24 6.47 -16.14
N SER A 26 -1.12 7.18 -15.97
CA SER A 26 -0.44 7.88 -17.06
C SER A 26 0.07 6.91 -18.13
N GLN A 27 0.56 5.73 -17.77
CA GLN A 27 0.98 4.71 -18.74
C GLN A 27 -0.24 4.11 -19.47
N THR A 28 -1.34 3.87 -18.76
CA THR A 28 -2.60 3.41 -19.36
C THR A 28 -3.18 4.41 -20.36
N LEU A 29 -3.17 5.71 -20.02
CA LEU A 29 -3.74 6.77 -20.87
C LEU A 29 -2.84 7.16 -22.05
N LYS A 30 -1.51 7.20 -21.87
CA LYS A 30 -0.57 7.64 -22.91
C LYS A 30 -0.13 6.55 -23.87
N ARG A 31 -0.22 5.27 -23.46
CA ARG A 31 0.25 4.14 -24.27
C ARG A 31 -0.92 3.21 -24.57
N ASP A 32 -1.26 2.30 -23.65
CA ASP A 32 -2.38 1.38 -23.77
C ASP A 32 -2.64 0.61 -22.45
N PHE A 33 -3.65 -0.27 -22.47
CA PHE A 33 -3.95 -1.21 -21.38
C PHE A 33 -2.73 -2.05 -20.95
N PHE A 34 -1.94 -2.55 -21.90
CA PHE A 34 -0.84 -3.47 -21.62
C PHE A 34 0.28 -2.80 -20.83
N HIS A 35 0.66 -1.58 -21.19
CA HIS A 35 1.69 -0.81 -20.49
C HIS A 35 1.24 -0.43 -19.07
N GLY A 36 -0.04 -0.08 -18.91
CA GLY A 36 -0.65 0.14 -17.60
C GLY A 36 -0.66 -1.13 -16.75
N MET A 37 -1.06 -2.27 -17.32
CA MET A 37 -1.12 -3.55 -16.63
C MET A 37 0.27 -4.03 -16.23
N LEU A 38 1.28 -3.86 -17.10
CA LEU A 38 2.67 -4.19 -16.78
C LEU A 38 3.18 -3.37 -15.59
N ALA A 39 2.86 -2.07 -15.54
CA ALA A 39 3.17 -1.22 -14.40
C ALA A 39 2.43 -1.67 -13.12
N GLY A 40 1.15 -2.01 -13.22
CA GLY A 40 0.36 -2.54 -12.11
C GLY A 40 0.89 -3.86 -11.56
N LEU A 41 1.20 -4.83 -12.43
CA LEU A 41 1.80 -6.11 -12.05
C LEU A 41 3.16 -5.94 -11.37
N THR A 42 3.99 -5.03 -11.90
CA THR A 42 5.27 -4.68 -11.26
C THR A 42 5.04 -4.15 -9.85
N THR A 43 4.03 -3.29 -9.68
CA THR A 43 3.70 -2.70 -8.38
C THR A 43 3.20 -3.76 -7.40
N ALA A 44 2.31 -4.65 -7.82
CA ALA A 44 1.83 -5.75 -6.97
C ALA A 44 2.96 -6.72 -6.55
N PHE A 45 3.93 -6.95 -7.43
CA PHE A 45 5.12 -7.74 -7.10
C PHE A 45 6.00 -7.03 -6.07
N LEU A 46 6.17 -5.71 -6.19
CA LEU A 46 6.87 -4.89 -5.20
C LEU A 46 6.13 -4.87 -3.85
N ASP A 47 4.80 -4.71 -3.86
CA ASP A 47 3.94 -4.82 -2.68
C ASP A 47 4.14 -6.16 -1.96
N MET A 48 4.11 -7.26 -2.71
CA MET A 48 4.36 -8.61 -2.18
C MET A 48 5.76 -8.74 -1.55
N THR A 49 6.80 -8.32 -2.27
CA THR A 49 8.19 -8.46 -1.81
C THR A 49 8.47 -7.61 -0.58
N TYR A 50 7.97 -6.37 -0.54
CA TYR A 50 8.14 -5.48 0.61
C TYR A 50 7.36 -5.98 1.83
N CYS A 51 6.13 -6.48 1.62
CA CYS A 51 5.36 -7.15 2.65
C CYS A 51 6.12 -8.34 3.25
N LEU A 52 6.70 -9.18 2.39
CA LEU A 52 7.46 -10.35 2.83
C LEU A 52 8.70 -9.96 3.64
N VAL A 53 9.50 -9.01 3.13
CA VAL A 53 10.70 -8.51 3.81
C VAL A 53 10.34 -7.91 5.17
N ALA A 54 9.27 -7.12 5.24
CA ALA A 54 8.80 -6.53 6.49
C ALA A 54 8.37 -7.63 7.48
N LEU A 55 7.54 -8.59 7.07
CA LEU A 55 7.08 -9.68 7.95
C LEU A 55 8.22 -10.55 8.47
N VAL A 56 9.15 -10.95 7.61
CA VAL A 56 10.32 -11.75 8.00
C VAL A 56 11.18 -10.96 8.98
N GLY A 57 11.45 -9.68 8.71
CA GLY A 57 12.18 -8.80 9.62
C GLY A 57 11.52 -8.69 11.00
N PHE A 58 10.19 -8.51 11.03
CA PHE A 58 9.43 -8.44 12.27
C PHE A 58 9.39 -9.76 13.05
N PHE A 59 9.31 -10.91 12.38
CA PHE A 59 9.40 -12.22 13.04
C PHE A 59 10.77 -12.43 13.67
N HIS A 60 11.86 -12.02 13.01
CA HIS A 60 13.19 -12.05 13.62
C HIS A 60 13.29 -11.14 14.85
N ILE A 61 12.63 -9.98 14.87
CA ILE A 61 12.62 -9.09 16.04
C ILE A 61 11.76 -9.69 17.17
N SER A 62 10.57 -10.21 16.85
CA SER A 62 9.62 -10.80 17.80
C SER A 62 10.22 -12.01 18.54
N LEU A 63 10.89 -12.90 17.81
CA LEU A 63 11.53 -14.11 18.36
C LEU A 63 12.70 -13.80 19.28
N ASN A 64 13.46 -12.73 19.01
CA ASN A 64 14.66 -12.39 19.76
C ASN A 64 14.39 -11.46 20.96
N ILE A 65 13.25 -10.76 21.00
CA ILE A 65 12.91 -9.81 22.07
C ILE A 65 11.49 -10.07 22.61
N PRO A 66 11.29 -11.15 23.38
CA PRO A 66 9.98 -11.46 23.96
C PRO A 66 9.53 -10.33 24.90
N GLY A 67 8.31 -9.82 24.70
CA GLY A 67 7.68 -8.81 25.57
C GLY A 67 7.64 -7.36 25.03
N GLN A 68 8.16 -7.08 23.82
CA GLN A 68 8.07 -5.72 23.20
C GLN A 68 6.87 -5.53 22.25
N SER A 69 5.92 -6.47 22.20
CA SER A 69 4.69 -6.37 21.39
C SER A 69 3.99 -5.01 21.52
N SER A 70 3.86 -4.47 22.74
CA SER A 70 3.23 -3.16 22.97
C SER A 70 3.98 -1.99 22.33
N TRP A 71 5.32 -2.00 22.36
CA TRP A 71 6.16 -0.97 21.73
C TRP A 71 6.08 -1.03 20.20
N LEU A 72 6.04 -2.24 19.64
CA LEU A 72 5.83 -2.47 18.22
C LEU A 72 4.46 -1.97 17.76
N LYS A 73 3.39 -2.23 18.53
CA LYS A 73 2.05 -1.69 18.25
C LYS A 73 2.01 -0.18 18.32
N LEU A 74 2.66 0.42 19.33
CA LEU A 74 2.78 1.86 19.45
C LEU A 74 3.47 2.48 18.23
N ALA A 75 4.63 1.94 17.84
CA ALA A 75 5.36 2.41 16.67
C ALA A 75 4.55 2.24 15.38
N ALA A 76 3.95 1.07 15.14
CA ALA A 76 3.10 0.81 13.98
C ALA A 76 1.89 1.76 13.94
N GLY A 77 1.20 1.94 15.07
CA GLY A 77 0.06 2.83 15.22
C GLY A 77 0.41 4.29 14.92
N LEU A 78 1.54 4.80 15.43
CA LEU A 78 1.99 6.17 15.15
C LEU A 78 2.32 6.38 13.66
N VAL A 79 2.99 5.41 13.03
CA VAL A 79 3.29 5.47 11.59
C VAL A 79 2.01 5.43 10.76
N LEU A 80 1.06 4.55 11.08
CA LEU A 80 -0.23 4.47 10.40
C LEU A 80 -1.04 5.75 10.57
N LEU A 81 -1.01 6.36 11.77
CA LEU A 81 -1.69 7.62 12.04
C LEU A 81 -1.10 8.75 11.18
N PHE A 82 0.23 8.86 11.14
CA PHE A 82 0.93 9.83 10.30
C PHE A 82 0.57 9.64 8.81
N LEU A 83 0.58 8.40 8.31
CA LEU A 83 0.22 8.09 6.92
C LEU A 83 -1.26 8.41 6.63
N GLY A 84 -2.16 8.12 7.56
CA GLY A 84 -3.58 8.46 7.44
C GLY A 84 -3.83 9.98 7.38
N LEU A 85 -3.15 10.75 8.24
CA LEU A 85 -3.19 12.21 8.22
C LEU A 85 -2.59 12.79 6.93
N LYS A 86 -1.49 12.21 6.45
CA LYS A 86 -0.89 12.58 5.15
C LYS A 86 -1.87 12.33 4.01
N LEU A 87 -2.56 11.19 3.99
CA LEU A 87 -3.59 10.89 2.98
C LEU A 87 -4.76 11.88 3.03
N PHE A 88 -5.16 12.35 4.21
CA PHE A 88 -6.14 13.43 4.32
C PHE A 88 -5.61 14.75 3.75
N HIS A 89 -4.36 15.11 4.01
CA HIS A 89 -3.74 16.28 3.41
C HIS A 89 -3.68 16.16 1.89
N ASP A 90 -3.19 15.02 1.38
CA ASP A 90 -3.11 14.72 -0.04
C ASP A 90 -4.50 14.78 -0.69
N SER A 91 -5.56 14.27 -0.03
CA SER A 91 -6.95 14.37 -0.54
C SER A 91 -7.44 15.81 -0.74
N LYS A 92 -6.95 16.77 0.06
CA LYS A 92 -7.33 18.19 -0.05
C LYS A 92 -6.54 18.90 -1.15
N VAL A 93 -5.25 18.60 -1.26
CA VAL A 93 -4.31 19.28 -2.15
C VAL A 93 -4.24 18.65 -3.55
N PHE A 94 -4.72 17.40 -3.72
CA PHE A 94 -4.69 16.69 -4.98
C PHE A 94 -5.31 17.50 -6.12
N LYS A 95 -4.51 17.72 -7.18
CA LYS A 95 -4.95 18.30 -8.45
C LYS A 95 -4.58 17.30 -9.54
N PHE A 96 -5.57 16.88 -10.34
CA PHE A 96 -5.34 16.02 -11.48
C PHE A 96 -5.05 16.89 -12.69
N ASN A 97 -3.82 17.36 -12.80
CA ASN A 97 -3.38 18.00 -14.02
C ASN A 97 -3.15 16.91 -15.08
N GLY A 98 -4.18 16.56 -15.83
CA GLY A 98 -4.09 15.65 -17.00
C GLY A 98 -3.11 16.11 -18.10
N ARG A 99 -2.50 17.29 -17.91
CA ARG A 99 -1.47 17.92 -18.77
C ARG A 99 -0.21 18.35 -18.03
N GLU A 100 -0.05 18.04 -16.74
CA GLU A 100 1.25 18.31 -16.13
C GLU A 100 2.28 17.42 -16.82
N LYS A 101 3.38 18.04 -17.21
CA LYS A 101 4.63 17.38 -17.61
C LYS A 101 5.06 16.50 -16.45
N SER A 102 4.42 15.34 -16.25
CA SER A 102 5.12 14.14 -15.84
C SER A 102 6.32 14.15 -16.76
N SER A 103 7.48 14.43 -16.18
CA SER A 103 8.78 14.41 -16.84
C SER A 103 8.72 13.38 -17.94
N ASN A 104 9.21 13.77 -19.11
CA ASN A 104 9.27 13.04 -20.37
C ASN A 104 10.11 11.77 -20.19
N ILE A 105 9.74 10.93 -19.23
CA ILE A 105 10.16 9.58 -18.98
C ILE A 105 9.43 8.81 -20.08
N LYS A 106 9.89 9.06 -21.31
CA LYS A 106 9.94 8.08 -22.39
C LYS A 106 10.92 6.99 -21.95
N THR A 107 10.81 6.47 -20.73
CA THR A 107 11.53 5.28 -20.36
C THR A 107 10.86 4.18 -21.15
N ALA A 108 11.65 3.52 -21.98
CA ALA A 108 11.19 2.51 -22.90
C ALA A 108 10.45 1.35 -22.21
N ARG A 109 10.48 1.26 -20.87
CA ARG A 109 9.90 0.16 -20.09
C ARG A 109 9.15 0.68 -18.84
N PRO A 110 7.81 0.50 -18.76
CA PRO A 110 6.98 0.86 -17.62
C PRO A 110 7.51 0.34 -16.28
N LEU A 111 8.10 -0.86 -16.28
CA LEU A 111 8.74 -1.53 -15.14
C LEU A 111 9.73 -0.64 -14.37
N PHE A 112 10.73 -0.06 -15.06
CA PHE A 112 11.76 0.73 -14.38
C PHE A 112 11.21 2.00 -13.74
N GLY A 113 10.22 2.64 -14.38
CA GLY A 113 9.58 3.82 -13.80
C GLY A 113 8.82 3.49 -12.52
N VAL A 114 8.09 2.35 -12.50
CA VAL A 114 7.44 1.86 -11.28
C VAL A 114 8.47 1.55 -10.20
N ILE A 115 9.50 0.77 -10.51
CA ILE A 115 10.53 0.39 -9.53
C ILE A 115 11.20 1.62 -8.94
N ALA A 116 11.60 2.59 -9.76
CA ALA A 116 12.23 3.82 -9.30
C ALA A 116 11.29 4.65 -8.40
N LEU A 117 10.02 4.81 -8.81
CA LEU A 117 9.02 5.52 -8.00
C LEU A 117 8.70 4.79 -6.70
N TYR A 118 8.68 3.47 -6.72
CA TYR A 118 8.38 2.67 -5.54
C TYR A 118 9.53 2.75 -4.53
N VAL A 119 10.77 2.53 -4.99
CA VAL A 119 11.98 2.55 -4.16
C VAL A 119 12.28 3.97 -3.63
N SER A 120 11.97 5.01 -4.40
CA SER A 120 12.16 6.40 -3.93
C SER A 120 11.06 6.90 -3.01
N ASN A 121 10.00 6.11 -2.77
CA ASN A 121 8.86 6.54 -1.97
C ASN A 121 8.93 6.01 -0.53
N PRO A 122 9.45 6.80 0.44
CA PRO A 122 9.62 6.37 1.83
C PRO A 122 8.29 5.98 2.51
N SER A 123 7.14 6.48 2.02
CA SER A 123 5.86 6.12 2.63
C SER A 123 5.46 4.66 2.38
N LEU A 124 5.95 4.03 1.30
CA LEU A 124 5.66 2.62 1.02
C LEU A 124 6.42 1.69 1.99
N TYR A 125 7.68 2.03 2.30
CA TYR A 125 8.44 1.35 3.34
C TYR A 125 7.74 1.48 4.70
N ALA A 126 7.38 2.71 5.07
CA ALA A 126 6.67 2.97 6.32
C ALA A 126 5.34 2.20 6.41
N PHE A 127 4.59 2.14 5.30
CA PHE A 127 3.34 1.39 5.22
C PHE A 127 3.53 -0.11 5.45
N TRP A 128 4.46 -0.76 4.76
CA TRP A 128 4.68 -2.20 4.90
C TRP A 128 5.29 -2.57 6.25
N ILE A 129 6.20 -1.75 6.78
CA ILE A 129 6.74 -1.91 8.14
C ILE A 129 5.62 -1.82 9.17
N ALA A 130 4.77 -0.81 9.09
CA ALA A 130 3.68 -0.65 10.05
C ALA A 130 2.61 -1.74 9.91
N THR A 131 2.30 -2.15 8.68
CA THR A 131 1.36 -3.25 8.41
C THR A 131 1.89 -4.57 8.96
N ALA A 132 3.17 -4.88 8.73
CA ALA A 132 3.81 -6.08 9.28
C ALA A 132 3.81 -6.03 10.81
N GLY A 133 4.18 -4.92 11.43
CA GLY A 133 4.16 -4.75 12.88
C GLY A 133 2.76 -4.91 13.49
N ALA A 134 1.73 -4.33 12.87
CA ALA A 134 0.36 -4.53 13.30
C ALA A 134 -0.07 -6.00 13.13
N ALA A 135 0.25 -6.62 11.99
CA ALA A 135 -0.15 -7.99 11.70
C ALA A 135 0.49 -9.01 12.66
N THR A 136 1.77 -8.84 12.99
CA THR A 136 2.47 -9.69 13.97
C THR A 136 1.99 -9.42 15.39
N ALA A 137 1.87 -8.15 15.80
CA ALA A 137 1.55 -7.83 17.18
C ALA A 137 0.09 -8.14 17.56
N HIS A 138 -0.84 -8.12 16.61
CA HIS A 138 -2.21 -8.60 16.81
C HIS A 138 -2.35 -10.13 16.72
N GLY A 139 -1.26 -10.87 16.51
CA GLY A 139 -1.30 -12.33 16.36
C GLY A 139 -2.07 -12.79 15.13
N LEU A 140 -2.19 -11.94 14.10
CA LEU A 140 -2.95 -12.25 12.88
C LEU A 140 -2.23 -13.28 12.01
N LEU A 141 -0.92 -13.44 12.20
CA LEU A 141 -0.10 -14.48 11.57
C LEU A 141 0.61 -15.31 12.63
N LYS A 142 0.69 -16.62 12.37
CA LYS A 142 1.61 -17.49 13.10
C LYS A 142 3.04 -17.13 12.70
N GLU A 143 3.94 -17.04 13.67
CA GLU A 143 5.36 -16.80 13.40
C GLU A 143 5.93 -17.92 12.53
N GLY A 144 6.68 -17.53 11.49
CA GLY A 144 7.35 -18.46 10.60
C GLY A 144 7.46 -17.95 9.17
N PHE A 145 8.44 -18.49 8.44
CA PHE A 145 8.71 -18.09 7.06
C PHE A 145 7.54 -18.38 6.12
N TRP A 146 6.97 -19.60 6.18
CA TRP A 146 5.87 -20.00 5.30
C TRP A 146 4.58 -19.18 5.51
N PRO A 147 4.10 -18.93 6.74
CA PRO A 147 3.02 -17.98 6.98
C PRO A 147 3.26 -16.59 6.37
N ALA A 148 4.47 -16.04 6.49
CA ALA A 148 4.81 -14.76 5.88
C ALA A 148 4.71 -14.80 4.36
N VAL A 149 5.23 -15.87 3.72
CA VAL A 149 5.15 -16.07 2.27
C VAL A 149 3.69 -16.14 1.80
N PHE A 150 2.85 -16.95 2.44
CA PHE A 150 1.44 -17.05 2.04
C PHE A 150 0.66 -15.76 2.26
N PHE A 151 0.95 -15.02 3.33
CA PHE A 151 0.33 -13.72 3.56
C PHE A 151 0.79 -12.70 2.51
N ALA A 152 2.08 -12.61 2.23
CA ALA A 152 2.62 -11.73 1.20
C ALA A 152 2.05 -12.05 -0.19
N LEU A 153 1.95 -13.33 -0.56
CA LEU A 153 1.30 -13.78 -1.80
C LEU A 153 -0.17 -13.36 -1.85
N SER A 154 -0.90 -13.50 -0.74
CA SER A 154 -2.29 -13.07 -0.67
C SER A 154 -2.43 -11.55 -0.82
N CYS A 155 -1.55 -10.76 -0.21
CA CYS A 155 -1.46 -9.30 -0.40
C CYS A 155 -1.19 -8.95 -1.87
N GLY A 156 -0.21 -9.61 -2.48
CA GLY A 156 0.12 -9.44 -3.90
C GLY A 156 -1.08 -9.74 -4.79
N ALA A 157 -1.81 -10.83 -4.54
CA ALA A 157 -3.03 -11.17 -5.28
C ALA A 157 -4.12 -10.10 -5.13
N GLY A 158 -4.34 -9.58 -3.91
CA GLY A 158 -5.26 -8.47 -3.67
C GLY A 158 -4.88 -7.21 -4.46
N ALA A 159 -3.60 -6.84 -4.43
CA ALA A 159 -3.06 -5.71 -5.18
C ALA A 159 -3.20 -5.92 -6.71
N MET A 160 -2.93 -7.12 -7.22
CA MET A 160 -3.11 -7.47 -8.63
C MET A 160 -4.56 -7.27 -9.08
N VAL A 161 -5.53 -7.70 -8.27
CA VAL A 161 -6.96 -7.52 -8.56
C VAL A 161 -7.29 -6.02 -8.65
N TRP A 162 -6.80 -5.22 -7.69
CA TRP A 162 -6.99 -3.77 -7.73
C TRP A 162 -6.40 -3.15 -9.00
N TYR A 163 -5.13 -3.42 -9.31
CA TYR A 163 -4.48 -2.82 -10.48
C TYR A 163 -5.13 -3.25 -11.79
N PHE A 164 -5.62 -4.49 -11.88
CA PHE A 164 -6.41 -4.94 -13.01
C PHE A 164 -7.68 -4.07 -13.17
N PHE A 165 -8.45 -3.88 -12.09
CA PHE A 165 -9.64 -3.02 -12.13
C PHE A 165 -9.29 -1.57 -12.45
N LEU A 166 -8.26 -1.01 -11.84
CA LEU A 166 -7.79 0.35 -12.09
C LEU A 166 -7.48 0.56 -13.57
N VAL A 167 -6.61 -0.28 -14.14
CA VAL A 167 -6.19 -0.19 -15.54
C VAL A 167 -7.37 -0.45 -16.47
N ARG A 168 -8.26 -1.40 -16.16
CA ARG A 168 -9.46 -1.69 -16.96
C ARG A 168 -10.44 -0.52 -16.98
N ILE A 169 -10.67 0.13 -15.85
CA ILE A 169 -11.52 1.32 -15.73
C ILE A 169 -10.89 2.48 -16.49
N VAL A 170 -9.61 2.77 -16.26
CA VAL A 170 -8.91 3.88 -16.90
C VAL A 170 -8.85 3.70 -18.43
N SER A 171 -8.53 2.49 -18.90
CA SER A 171 -8.47 2.15 -20.32
C SER A 171 -9.83 2.24 -21.02
N HIS A 172 -10.92 1.91 -20.33
CA HIS A 172 -12.26 1.93 -20.90
C HIS A 172 -12.92 3.32 -20.87
N TYR A 173 -12.72 4.07 -19.78
CA TYR A 173 -13.37 5.37 -19.59
C TYR A 173 -12.52 6.56 -20.06
N GLN A 174 -11.27 6.32 -20.50
CA GLN A 174 -10.22 7.14 -21.17
C GLN A 174 -10.00 8.62 -20.79
N ALA A 175 -10.91 9.29 -20.07
CA ALA A 175 -10.77 10.70 -19.68
C ALA A 175 -11.84 11.19 -18.67
N LYS A 176 -12.87 10.41 -18.32
CA LYS A 176 -13.96 10.90 -17.43
C LYS A 176 -13.72 10.70 -15.93
N ILE A 177 -12.50 10.33 -15.51
CA ILE A 177 -12.21 10.22 -14.07
C ILE A 177 -12.04 11.62 -13.49
N GLN A 178 -13.08 12.10 -12.79
CA GLN A 178 -13.07 13.39 -12.15
C GLN A 178 -12.12 13.39 -10.94
N GLU A 179 -11.41 14.51 -10.73
CA GLU A 179 -10.62 14.78 -9.52
C GLU A 179 -11.36 14.44 -8.23
N LYS A 180 -12.67 14.72 -8.19
CA LYS A 180 -13.54 14.46 -7.04
C LYS A 180 -13.56 12.99 -6.63
N THR A 181 -13.47 12.05 -7.58
CA THR A 181 -13.46 10.61 -7.30
C THR A 181 -12.16 10.21 -6.59
N PHE A 182 -11.02 10.72 -7.05
CA PHE A 182 -9.72 10.46 -6.41
C PHE A 182 -9.63 11.08 -5.02
N LYS A 183 -10.15 12.31 -4.83
CA LYS A 183 -10.23 12.94 -3.50
C LYS A 183 -11.07 12.11 -2.52
N LYS A 184 -12.22 11.58 -2.97
CA LYS A 184 -13.07 10.70 -2.15
C LYS A 184 -12.36 9.39 -1.76
N MET A 185 -11.65 8.76 -2.70
CA MET A 185 -10.87 7.54 -2.41
C MET A 185 -9.76 7.80 -1.41
N LEU A 186 -8.96 8.84 -1.61
CA LEU A 186 -7.88 9.25 -0.68
C LEU A 186 -8.44 9.57 0.72
N PHE A 187 -9.57 10.27 0.79
CA PHE A 187 -10.24 10.57 2.05
C PHE A 187 -10.76 9.30 2.76
N ALA A 188 -11.45 8.41 2.04
CA ALA A 188 -11.96 7.16 2.60
C ALA A 188 -10.81 6.27 3.13
N LEU A 189 -9.68 6.24 2.44
CA LEU A 189 -8.50 5.51 2.90
C LEU A 189 -7.79 6.17 4.07
N GLY A 190 -7.68 7.50 4.07
CA GLY A 190 -7.20 8.24 5.23
C GLY A 190 -8.04 7.91 6.46
N LEU A 191 -9.36 7.87 6.32
CA LEU A 191 -10.28 7.49 7.40
C LEU A 191 -10.05 6.04 7.86
N PHE A 192 -9.90 5.10 6.92
CA PHE A 192 -9.60 3.70 7.24
C PHE A 192 -8.26 3.56 7.97
N LEU A 193 -7.19 4.20 7.48
CA LEU A 193 -5.86 4.16 8.09
C LEU A 193 -5.83 4.81 9.47
N VAL A 194 -6.48 5.95 9.65
CA VAL A 194 -6.61 6.59 10.97
C VAL A 194 -7.43 5.71 11.92
N GLY A 195 -8.52 5.11 11.45
CA GLY A 195 -9.31 4.17 12.25
C GLY A 195 -8.49 2.95 12.70
N PHE A 196 -7.76 2.33 11.77
CA PHE A 196 -6.87 1.21 12.07
C PHE A 196 -5.70 1.62 12.99
N ALA A 197 -5.17 2.83 12.84
CA ALA A 197 -4.14 3.38 13.71
C ALA A 197 -4.66 3.58 15.15
N ILE A 198 -5.85 4.19 15.32
CA ILE A 198 -6.48 4.37 16.63
C ILE A 198 -6.73 3.02 17.29
N PHE A 199 -7.26 2.04 16.56
CA PHE A 199 -7.44 0.68 17.06
C PHE A 199 -6.12 0.05 17.52
N THR A 200 -5.06 0.17 16.71
CA THR A 200 -3.72 -0.34 17.05
C THR A 200 -3.15 0.36 18.29
N LEU A 201 -3.32 1.68 18.42
CA LEU A 201 -2.84 2.45 19.58
C LEU A 201 -3.63 2.15 20.85
N VAL A 202 -4.97 2.07 20.77
CA VAL A 202 -5.83 1.74 21.92
C VAL A 202 -5.50 0.35 22.44
N THR A 203 -5.32 -0.63 21.55
CA THR A 203 -4.92 -1.99 21.94
C THR A 203 -3.48 -2.07 22.45
N ALA A 204 -2.58 -1.21 21.99
CA ALA A 204 -1.23 -1.11 22.54
C ALA A 204 -1.25 -0.63 24.00
N ILE A 205 -2.06 0.39 24.28
CA ILE A 205 -2.24 0.97 25.61
C ILE A 205 -3.00 0.00 26.53
N SER A 206 -4.04 -0.67 26.03
CA SER A 206 -4.83 -1.63 26.82
C SER A 206 -4.08 -2.92 27.16
N GLN A 207 -3.01 -3.26 26.41
CA GLN A 207 -2.13 -4.39 26.73
C GLN A 207 -0.99 -4.01 27.70
N LYS A 208 -0.91 -2.74 28.13
CA LYS A 208 -0.03 -2.28 29.21
C LYS A 208 -0.72 -1.19 30.04
N PHE A 209 -1.58 -1.63 30.96
CA PHE A 209 -1.46 -1.47 32.42
C PHE A 209 -1.97 -2.76 33.07
#